data_AF-A0A800F101-F1
#
_entry.id   AF-A0A800F101-F1
#
_cell.length_a   1.000
_cell.length_b   1.000
_cell.length_c   1.000
_cell.angle_alpha   90.00
_cell.angle_beta   90.00
_cell.angle_gamma   90.00
#
_symmetry.space_group_name_H-M   'P 1'
#
loop_
_entity.id
_entity.type
_entity.pdbx_description
1 polymer ?
#
loop_
_entity_poly.entity_id
_entity_poly.type
_entity_poly.pdbx_seq_one_letter_code
_entity_poly.pdbx_strand_id
1 'polypeptide(L)'
;MKNSNTKNKNLIRFTLLVILLIIINVFSYEYFLKLDLTKEKRHSISNATIKLLEHLDDDVYIEVYLDGKLPAKYMRLRNSAEDLLESFKPHIKTSFNFEFKDPFEGLSKKEKMNLSRELYQKGLTPVPIPVNDENPNEKKVILPGAIVRYKGKELSVQILQGEIAISQSQAIENSISKLEYNFASTIRRLNQKRKPRIGFIHGHGEWPELMVMDFAKSLSLYYDIERIDLPGLLRISKAFDAIIVASPSKAFNEYEKFKIDQYIMNGGKSLWLINAVNASMDSLGGEAAFLANRNELNLEDLFFNYGVRLNPDIIQDMHCAPHPFITGFVGEVPQQDLLDWYYYPVVIPKSKHPIVNNMDAVLFRFTGSIDTVGTSELKKTILLSSSQYSRLYQAPARVNLGILKNPPPAKMFNKPNLNLAVLVEGSFNSLYANRANEKFVKMLQDSVGLKYKATGNKTSMIFISDGDIIRNDTTRQGDLFPLGFYKYTRQSFANLDLLTNAVDFLCDSSGLVSLNAKNIQLRPLNTPKIKLESKKWKTINLVIPIILIIIFGIVYNFRRIRKYTGKI
;
A
#
# COMPACT_ATOMS: atom_id res chain seq x y z
N MET A 1 44.22 5.87 66.49
CA MET A 1 44.60 5.82 65.05
C MET A 1 44.01 4.58 64.37
N LYS A 2 42.80 4.64 63.78
CA LYS A 2 42.24 3.50 62.99
C LYS A 2 41.28 3.90 61.85
N ASN A 3 41.21 5.19 61.50
CA ASN A 3 40.25 5.75 60.52
C ASN A 3 40.83 6.11 59.13
N SER A 4 42.16 6.04 58.90
CA SER A 4 42.72 6.34 57.57
C SER A 4 42.49 5.21 56.56
N ASN A 5 42.48 3.95 57.03
CA ASN A 5 42.38 2.77 56.16
C ASN A 5 40.96 2.56 55.58
N THR A 6 39.92 3.05 56.25
CA THR A 6 38.51 2.99 55.77
C THR A 6 38.20 4.10 54.77
N LYS A 7 38.76 5.30 54.94
CA LYS A 7 38.65 6.39 53.95
C LYS A 7 39.30 6.02 52.62
N ASN A 8 40.52 5.47 52.64
CA ASN A 8 41.19 5.04 51.41
C ASN A 8 40.46 3.88 50.71
N LYS A 9 39.95 2.90 51.45
CA LYS A 9 39.12 1.82 50.86
C LYS A 9 37.82 2.33 50.24
N ASN A 10 37.16 3.31 50.87
CA ASN A 10 35.95 3.91 50.33
C ASN A 10 36.25 4.78 49.09
N LEU A 11 37.37 5.50 49.09
CA LEU A 11 37.83 6.28 47.94
C LEU A 11 38.15 5.35 46.76
N ILE A 12 38.91 4.27 46.98
CA ILE A 12 39.22 3.27 45.95
C ILE A 12 37.94 2.63 45.39
N ARG A 13 36.98 2.27 46.25
CA ARG A 13 35.68 1.74 45.78
C ARG A 13 34.89 2.76 44.96
N PHE A 14 34.88 4.03 45.37
CA PHE A 14 34.23 5.08 44.62
C PHE A 14 34.90 5.29 43.26
N THR A 15 36.23 5.37 43.22
CA THR A 15 37.00 5.51 41.99
C THR A 15 36.77 4.33 41.05
N LEU A 16 36.77 3.09 41.56
CA LEU A 16 36.46 1.90 40.76
C LEU A 16 35.03 1.93 40.20
N LEU A 17 34.07 2.43 40.96
CA LEU A 17 32.67 2.55 40.53
C LEU A 17 32.52 3.62 39.44
N VAL A 18 33.23 4.75 39.56
CA VAL A 18 33.29 5.79 38.53
C VAL A 18 33.95 5.25 37.25
N ILE A 19 35.08 4.54 37.37
CA ILE A 19 35.76 3.90 36.23
C ILE A 19 34.82 2.88 35.57
N LEU A 20 34.13 2.04 36.35
CA LEU A 20 33.15 1.10 35.83
C LEU A 20 32.01 1.81 35.10
N LEU A 21 31.49 2.92 35.64
CA LEU A 21 30.46 3.73 34.97
C LEU A 21 30.96 4.33 33.66
N ILE A 22 32.21 4.80 33.61
CA ILE A 22 32.84 5.31 32.38
C ILE A 22 32.99 4.17 31.36
N ILE A 23 33.48 3.01 31.78
CA ILE A 23 33.62 1.82 30.91
C ILE A 23 32.25 1.40 30.38
N ILE A 24 31.23 1.30 31.24
CA ILE A 24 29.86 0.98 30.82
C ILE A 24 29.34 2.04 29.86
N ASN A 25 29.61 3.33 30.09
CA ASN A 25 29.17 4.41 29.21
C ASN A 25 29.82 4.31 27.82
N VAL A 26 31.15 4.10 27.77
CA VAL A 26 31.91 3.91 26.52
C VAL A 26 31.47 2.64 25.78
N PHE A 27 31.33 1.51 26.48
CA PHE A 27 30.81 0.28 25.87
C PHE A 27 29.35 0.41 25.43
N SER A 28 28.53 1.17 26.15
CA SER A 28 27.14 1.43 25.76
C SER A 28 27.02 2.32 24.53
N TYR A 29 28.06 3.12 24.25
CA TYR A 29 28.15 3.93 23.04
C TYR A 29 28.42 3.06 21.80
N GLU A 30 29.31 2.06 21.91
CA GLU A 30 29.60 1.14 20.79
C GLU A 30 28.57 0.00 20.64
N TYR A 31 28.03 -0.51 21.75
CA TYR A 31 27.11 -1.64 21.76
C TYR A 31 25.74 -1.22 22.29
N PHE A 32 25.03 -0.40 21.52
CA PHE A 32 23.70 0.08 21.89
C PHE A 32 22.66 -1.05 21.79
N LEU A 33 22.30 -1.64 22.93
CA LEU A 33 21.25 -2.66 23.00
C LEU A 33 19.86 -1.99 23.02
N LYS A 34 19.19 -1.91 21.87
CA LYS A 34 17.80 -1.42 21.77
C LYS A 34 16.82 -2.58 21.94
N LEU A 35 16.24 -2.72 23.13
CA LEU A 35 15.15 -3.68 23.37
C LEU A 35 13.81 -3.05 23.05
N ASP A 36 13.17 -3.54 21.99
CA ASP A 36 11.82 -3.14 21.65
C ASP A 36 10.78 -3.95 22.42
N LEU A 37 10.24 -3.34 23.47
CA LEU A 37 9.22 -3.93 24.34
C LEU A 37 7.80 -3.73 23.79
N THR A 38 7.64 -3.16 22.60
CA THR A 38 6.32 -2.96 22.01
C THR A 38 5.76 -4.28 21.48
N LYS A 39 4.44 -4.47 21.65
CA LYS A 39 3.73 -5.68 21.22
C LYS A 39 3.91 -5.98 19.72
N GLU A 40 4.09 -4.93 18.92
CA GLU A 40 4.18 -5.00 17.44
C GLU A 40 5.63 -4.91 16.94
N LYS A 41 6.62 -4.83 17.84
CA LYS A 41 8.03 -4.57 17.50
C LYS A 41 8.19 -3.37 16.56
N ARG A 42 7.49 -2.26 16.83
CA ARG A 42 7.39 -1.08 15.95
C ARG A 42 8.69 -0.29 15.83
N HIS A 43 9.64 -0.50 16.73
CA HIS A 43 10.95 0.13 16.76
C HIS A 43 12.08 -0.85 16.37
N SER A 44 11.72 -2.03 15.83
CA SER A 44 12.64 -3.02 15.30
C SER A 44 12.41 -3.25 13.81
N ILE A 45 13.50 -3.36 13.06
CA ILE A 45 13.45 -3.78 11.67
C ILE A 45 13.24 -5.29 11.56
N SER A 46 12.70 -5.72 10.43
CA SER A 46 12.41 -7.12 10.17
C SER A 46 13.67 -7.91 9.77
N ASN A 47 13.59 -9.24 9.92
CA ASN A 47 14.62 -10.14 9.43
C ASN A 47 14.82 -10.06 7.91
N ALA A 48 13.78 -9.71 7.14
CA ALA A 48 13.89 -9.53 5.70
C ALA A 48 14.73 -8.29 5.36
N THR A 49 14.51 -7.18 6.09
CA THR A 49 15.31 -5.96 5.98
C THR A 49 16.75 -6.20 6.43
N ILE A 50 16.97 -6.86 7.58
CA ILE A 50 18.33 -7.21 8.05
C ILE A 50 19.09 -7.98 6.97
N LYS A 51 18.49 -9.04 6.43
CA LYS A 51 19.11 -9.84 5.36
C LYS A 51 19.42 -9.00 4.12
N LEU A 52 18.53 -8.09 3.73
CA LEU A 52 18.79 -7.20 2.60
C LEU A 52 20.01 -6.31 2.84
N LEU A 53 20.07 -5.68 4.02
CA LEU A 53 21.11 -4.72 4.38
C LEU A 53 22.48 -5.38 4.53
N GLU A 54 22.55 -6.59 5.10
CA GLU A 54 23.80 -7.35 5.29
C GLU A 54 24.47 -7.79 3.98
N HIS A 55 23.72 -7.82 2.88
CA HIS A 55 24.19 -8.20 1.54
C HIS A 55 24.50 -7.00 0.65
N LEU A 56 24.43 -5.77 1.18
CA LEU A 56 24.91 -4.59 0.47
C LEU A 56 26.44 -4.58 0.46
N ASP A 57 27.00 -4.32 -0.71
CA ASP A 57 28.43 -4.35 -1.03
C ASP A 57 28.95 -3.00 -1.57
N ASP A 58 28.15 -1.93 -1.49
CA ASP A 58 28.52 -0.57 -1.88
C ASP A 58 27.89 0.45 -0.91
N ASP A 59 28.30 1.71 -1.00
CA ASP A 59 27.83 2.78 -0.13
C ASP A 59 26.40 3.20 -0.47
N VAL A 60 25.62 3.48 0.58
CA VAL A 60 24.26 3.98 0.47
C VAL A 60 24.19 5.40 0.99
N TYR A 61 23.63 6.29 0.18
CA TYR A 61 23.38 7.68 0.56
C TYR A 61 21.89 8.02 0.40
N ILE A 62 21.29 8.62 1.41
CA ILE A 62 19.86 8.95 1.43
C ILE A 62 19.66 10.44 1.74
N GLU A 63 19.09 11.18 0.79
CA GLU A 63 18.66 12.56 0.98
C GLU A 63 17.16 12.58 1.32
N VAL A 64 16.79 13.02 2.52
CA VAL A 64 15.39 13.06 2.99
C VAL A 64 14.87 14.49 2.99
N TYR A 65 13.80 14.74 2.23
CA TYR A 65 13.14 16.05 2.08
C TYR A 65 12.01 16.25 3.10
N LEU A 66 12.30 16.05 4.39
CA LEU A 66 11.32 16.15 5.46
C LEU A 66 11.90 16.92 6.67
N ASP A 67 12.39 18.13 6.42
CA ASP A 67 12.91 19.00 7.48
C ASP A 67 12.37 20.45 7.38
N GLY A 68 12.82 21.30 8.29
CA GLY A 68 12.44 22.71 8.41
C GLY A 68 11.29 22.92 9.40
N LYS A 69 10.58 24.05 9.26
CA LYS A 69 9.44 24.38 10.12
C LYS A 69 8.24 23.47 9.79
N LEU A 70 8.12 22.36 10.51
CA LEU A 70 7.05 21.38 10.38
C LEU A 70 6.13 21.39 11.63
N PRO A 71 4.80 21.24 11.46
CA PRO A 71 3.89 21.02 12.59
C PRO A 71 4.24 19.74 13.35
N ALA A 72 3.83 19.67 14.62
CA ALA A 72 4.18 18.57 15.54
C ALA A 72 3.88 17.17 14.97
N LYS A 73 2.76 17.01 14.25
CA LYS A 73 2.37 15.72 13.64
C LYS A 73 3.34 15.28 12.54
N TYR A 74 3.87 16.19 11.74
CA TYR A 74 4.84 15.89 10.67
C TYR A 74 6.26 15.72 11.23
N MET A 75 6.60 16.43 12.31
CA MET A 75 7.84 16.17 13.07
C MET A 75 7.89 14.72 13.59
N ARG A 76 6.75 14.17 14.01
CA ARG A 76 6.67 12.74 14.39
C ARG A 76 7.03 11.81 13.22
N LEU A 77 6.58 12.13 12.01
CA LEU A 77 6.91 11.36 10.81
C LEU A 77 8.41 11.47 10.47
N ARG A 78 8.98 12.69 10.51
CA ARG A 78 10.43 12.92 10.36
C ARG A 78 11.23 12.06 11.33
N ASN A 79 10.94 12.18 12.62
CA ASN A 79 11.70 11.47 13.67
C ASN A 79 11.55 9.95 13.52
N SER A 80 10.37 9.46 13.10
CA SER A 80 10.18 8.03 12.84
C SER A 80 11.00 7.55 11.64
N ALA A 81 11.17 8.38 10.60
CA ALA A 81 12.04 8.07 9.47
C ALA A 81 13.52 8.10 9.88
N GLU A 82 13.94 9.09 10.69
CA GLU A 82 15.30 9.18 11.22
C GLU A 82 15.65 7.97 12.08
N ASP A 83 14.80 7.64 13.08
CA ASP A 83 14.95 6.46 13.93
C ASP A 83 15.09 5.16 13.12
N LEU A 84 14.32 5.04 12.03
CA LEU A 84 14.39 3.89 11.13
C LEU A 84 15.72 3.84 10.39
N LEU A 85 16.15 4.94 9.78
CA LEU A 85 17.41 5.00 9.04
C LEU A 85 18.62 4.80 9.97
N GLU A 86 18.56 5.30 11.20
CA GLU A 86 19.55 4.98 12.24
C GLU A 86 19.59 3.48 12.54
N SER A 87 18.42 2.82 12.61
CA SER A 87 18.36 1.38 12.84
C SER A 87 18.90 0.52 11.69
N PHE A 88 19.09 1.08 10.49
CA PHE A 88 19.71 0.38 9.36
C PHE A 88 21.23 0.30 9.49
N LYS A 89 21.87 1.34 10.06
CA LYS A 89 23.34 1.46 10.17
C LYS A 89 24.04 0.21 10.72
N PRO A 90 23.58 -0.42 11.82
CA PRO A 90 24.28 -1.57 12.41
C PRO A 90 24.28 -2.82 11.53
N HIS A 91 23.43 -2.88 10.50
CA HIS A 91 23.25 -4.05 9.64
C HIS A 91 23.91 -3.91 8.27
N ILE A 92 24.71 -2.85 8.08
CA ILE A 92 25.38 -2.54 6.81
C ILE A 92 26.88 -2.55 7.05
N LYS A 93 27.62 -3.23 6.16
CA LYS A 93 29.09 -3.37 6.26
C LYS A 93 29.84 -2.19 5.62
N THR A 94 29.19 -1.50 4.70
CA THR A 94 29.70 -0.34 3.94
C THR A 94 29.22 0.98 4.56
N SER A 95 29.58 2.12 3.95
CA SER A 95 29.13 3.41 4.45
C SER A 95 27.63 3.60 4.24
N PHE A 96 26.92 3.97 5.31
CA PHE A 96 25.49 4.32 5.26
C PHE A 96 25.28 5.72 5.81
N ASN A 97 25.02 6.66 4.91
CA ASN A 97 24.87 8.08 5.23
C ASN A 97 23.47 8.57 4.84
N PHE A 98 22.88 9.42 5.67
CA PHE A 98 21.64 10.07 5.35
C PHE A 98 21.61 11.50 5.89
N GLU A 99 20.87 12.37 5.21
CA GLU A 99 20.67 13.76 5.60
C GLU A 99 19.19 14.15 5.51
N PHE A 100 18.75 15.05 6.39
CA PHE A 100 17.42 15.65 6.33
C PHE A 100 17.57 17.12 5.92
N LYS A 101 16.77 17.59 4.96
CA LYS A 101 16.78 18.99 4.51
C LYS A 101 15.40 19.49 4.08
N ASP A 102 15.18 20.80 4.17
CA ASP A 102 14.06 21.47 3.49
C ASP A 102 14.50 21.80 2.06
N PRO A 103 13.96 21.13 1.02
CA PRO A 103 14.37 21.37 -0.37
C PRO A 103 14.04 22.78 -0.86
N PHE A 104 13.19 23.53 -0.14
CA PHE A 104 12.72 24.86 -0.53
C PHE A 104 13.37 25.99 0.27
N GLU A 105 14.29 25.69 1.18
CA GLU A 105 15.00 26.69 1.95
C GLU A 105 15.83 27.61 1.04
N GLY A 106 15.72 28.92 1.23
CA GLY A 106 16.46 29.92 0.43
C GLY A 106 16.01 30.09 -1.03
N LEU A 107 15.07 29.28 -1.54
CA LEU A 107 14.66 29.34 -2.95
C LEU A 107 13.58 30.40 -3.25
N SER A 108 13.66 31.02 -4.43
CA SER A 108 12.62 31.88 -4.99
C SER A 108 11.40 31.07 -5.46
N LYS A 109 10.26 31.74 -5.68
CA LYS A 109 9.01 31.08 -6.15
C LYS A 109 9.20 30.30 -7.46
N LYS A 110 10.00 30.82 -8.39
CA LYS A 110 10.28 30.17 -9.68
C LYS A 110 11.14 28.92 -9.50
N GLU A 111 12.15 28.98 -8.64
CA GLU A 111 13.02 27.84 -8.31
C GLU A 111 12.25 26.73 -7.60
N LYS A 112 11.40 27.08 -6.62
CA LYS A 112 10.52 26.10 -5.95
C LYS A 112 9.64 25.35 -6.94
N MET A 113 9.07 26.05 -7.92
CA MET A 113 8.23 25.44 -8.96
C MET A 113 9.04 24.52 -9.88
N ASN A 114 10.25 24.91 -10.27
CA ASN A 114 11.12 24.08 -11.11
C ASN A 114 11.59 22.82 -10.36
N LEU A 115 12.04 22.97 -9.12
CA LEU A 115 12.45 21.85 -8.27
C LEU A 115 11.28 20.89 -8.00
N SER A 116 10.08 21.44 -7.75
CA SER A 116 8.88 20.60 -7.59
C SER A 116 8.59 19.78 -8.84
N ARG A 117 8.78 20.35 -10.04
CA ARG A 117 8.61 19.62 -11.31
C ARG A 117 9.66 18.53 -11.49
N GLU A 118 10.92 18.82 -11.16
CA GLU A 118 12.01 17.86 -11.23
C GLU A 118 11.76 16.66 -10.28
N LEU A 119 11.47 16.94 -9.01
CA LEU A 119 11.22 15.90 -8.02
C LEU A 119 9.94 15.11 -8.35
N TYR A 120 8.93 15.76 -8.92
CA TYR A 120 7.74 15.08 -9.46
C TYR A 120 8.08 14.13 -10.60
N GLN A 121 8.98 14.50 -11.52
CA GLN A 121 9.46 13.60 -12.57
C GLN A 121 10.26 12.41 -11.99
N LYS A 122 10.93 12.60 -10.86
CA LYS A 122 11.57 11.52 -10.10
C LYS A 122 10.60 10.70 -9.24
N GLY A 123 9.30 11.01 -9.26
CA GLY A 123 8.25 10.26 -8.56
C GLY A 123 7.85 10.78 -7.17
N LEU A 124 8.30 11.98 -6.77
CA LEU A 124 7.92 12.60 -5.50
C LEU A 124 6.76 13.59 -5.68
N THR A 125 5.71 13.45 -4.89
CA THR A 125 4.52 14.30 -5.00
C THR A 125 4.48 15.38 -3.90
N PRO A 126 4.21 16.65 -4.26
CA PRO A 126 4.06 17.73 -3.29
C PRO A 126 2.77 17.59 -2.51
N VAL A 127 2.82 17.84 -1.20
CA VAL A 127 1.67 17.73 -0.29
C VAL A 127 1.46 19.06 0.45
N PRO A 128 0.26 19.65 0.38
CA PRO A 128 -0.08 20.85 1.16
C PRO A 128 -0.45 20.46 2.60
N ILE A 129 0.31 20.96 3.57
CA ILE A 129 0.10 20.72 5.00
C ILE A 129 -0.29 22.01 5.73
N PRO A 130 -1.13 21.96 6.78
CA PRO A 130 -1.44 23.14 7.58
C PRO A 130 -0.18 23.63 8.31
N VAL A 131 0.01 24.95 8.44
CA VAL A 131 1.17 25.54 9.15
C VAL A 131 1.07 25.33 10.67
N ASN A 132 -0.15 25.32 11.20
CA ASN A 132 -0.49 25.24 12.62
C ASN A 132 -1.81 24.45 12.77
N ASP A 133 -1.92 23.64 13.84
CA ASP A 133 -3.16 22.92 14.20
C ASP A 133 -4.34 23.86 14.56
N GLU A 134 -4.09 25.10 14.99
CA GLU A 134 -5.10 26.10 15.36
C GLU A 134 -5.61 26.94 14.19
N ASN A 135 -4.85 27.06 13.09
CA ASN A 135 -5.27 27.77 11.87
C ASN A 135 -5.11 26.89 10.63
N PRO A 136 -6.04 25.95 10.38
CA PRO A 136 -5.94 24.98 9.29
C PRO A 136 -6.08 25.59 7.88
N ASN A 137 -6.43 26.87 7.75
CA ASN A 137 -6.60 27.54 6.45
C ASN A 137 -5.27 27.96 5.83
N GLU A 138 -4.22 28.16 6.62
CA GLU A 138 -2.89 28.50 6.12
C GLU A 138 -2.10 27.21 5.82
N LYS A 139 -1.77 26.98 4.54
CA LYS A 139 -1.10 25.76 4.07
C LYS A 139 0.31 26.05 3.57
N LYS A 140 1.29 25.25 4.00
CA LYS A 140 2.64 25.16 3.43
C LYS A 140 2.73 23.92 2.55
N VAL A 141 3.30 24.04 1.36
CA VAL A 141 3.61 22.87 0.52
C VAL A 141 4.95 22.27 0.97
N ILE A 142 4.96 20.97 1.21
CA ILE A 142 6.17 20.18 1.46
C ILE A 142 6.32 19.08 0.41
N LEU A 143 7.51 18.51 0.27
CA LEU A 143 7.80 17.36 -0.60
C LEU A 143 8.27 16.18 0.26
N PRO A 144 7.37 15.51 0.99
CA PRO A 144 7.72 14.50 1.98
C PRO A 144 8.18 13.20 1.31
N GLY A 145 9.45 13.16 0.93
CA GLY A 145 10.07 12.00 0.29
C GLY A 145 11.58 11.96 0.50
N ALA A 146 12.23 10.99 -0.11
CA ALA A 146 13.68 10.84 -0.09
C ALA A 146 14.22 10.36 -1.44
N ILE A 147 15.50 10.60 -1.70
CA ILE A 147 16.26 9.99 -2.80
C ILE A 147 17.31 9.07 -2.21
N VAL A 148 17.28 7.80 -2.60
CA VAL A 148 18.25 6.78 -2.20
C VAL A 148 19.21 6.54 -3.36
N ARG A 149 20.51 6.64 -3.09
CA ARG A 149 21.58 6.38 -4.05
C ARG A 149 22.40 5.16 -3.63
N TYR A 150 22.67 4.28 -4.58
CA TYR A 150 23.46 3.06 -4.41
C TYR A 150 23.99 2.58 -5.76
N LYS A 151 25.28 2.23 -5.86
CA LYS A 151 25.94 1.78 -7.11
C LYS A 151 25.74 2.72 -8.31
N GLY A 152 25.81 4.02 -8.07
CA GLY A 152 25.61 5.05 -9.10
C GLY A 152 24.17 5.15 -9.66
N LYS A 153 23.22 4.40 -9.07
CA LYS A 153 21.78 4.49 -9.38
C LYS A 153 21.07 5.28 -8.29
N GLU A 154 19.98 5.94 -8.66
CA GLU A 154 19.11 6.62 -7.71
C GLU A 154 17.64 6.24 -7.90
N LEU A 155 16.90 6.15 -6.80
CA LEU A 155 15.45 5.94 -6.78
C LEU A 155 14.82 6.75 -5.64
N SER A 156 13.59 7.20 -5.86
CA SER A 156 12.85 7.98 -4.86
C SER A 156 12.04 7.10 -3.92
N VAL A 157 11.72 7.67 -2.76
CA VAL A 157 10.86 7.09 -1.72
C VAL A 157 9.84 8.16 -1.32
N GLN A 158 8.57 7.96 -1.67
CA GLN A 158 7.50 8.82 -1.15
C GLN A 158 7.20 8.43 0.30
N ILE A 159 7.39 9.36 1.24
CA ILE A 159 7.26 9.10 2.67
C ILE A 159 5.81 9.28 3.14
N LEU A 160 5.15 10.38 2.77
CA LEU A 160 3.76 10.66 3.15
C LEU A 160 2.79 10.21 2.04
N GLN A 161 1.77 9.44 2.43
CA GLN A 161 0.72 8.90 1.54
C GLN A 161 -0.69 9.26 2.07
N GLY A 162 -1.59 9.69 1.18
CA GLY A 162 -3.05 9.79 1.43
C GLY A 162 -3.61 11.19 1.63
N GLU A 163 -4.74 11.51 0.99
CA GLU A 163 -5.44 12.81 1.08
C GLU A 163 -6.98 12.73 1.24
N ILE A 164 -7.62 11.54 1.30
CA ILE A 164 -9.07 11.47 0.95
C ILE A 164 -9.99 11.02 2.07
N ALA A 165 -10.02 9.73 2.42
CA ALA A 165 -11.04 9.20 3.33
C ALA A 165 -10.59 9.14 4.78
N ILE A 166 -9.32 9.46 5.03
CA ILE A 166 -8.65 9.20 6.29
C ILE A 166 -8.16 10.52 6.90
N SER A 167 -8.37 10.71 8.22
CA SER A 167 -7.86 11.89 8.93
C SER A 167 -6.34 12.06 8.74
N GLN A 168 -5.85 13.30 8.69
CA GLN A 168 -4.41 13.60 8.58
C GLN A 168 -3.54 12.81 9.56
N SER A 169 -4.01 12.64 10.80
CA SER A 169 -3.32 11.85 11.84
C SER A 169 -3.13 10.38 11.42
N GLN A 170 -4.12 9.80 10.77
CA GLN A 170 -4.08 8.42 10.33
C GLN A 170 -3.32 8.27 9.01
N ALA A 171 -3.33 9.26 8.11
CA ALA A 171 -2.43 9.29 6.94
C ALA A 171 -0.95 9.29 7.37
N ILE A 172 -0.61 10.08 8.39
CA ILE A 172 0.73 10.08 9.00
C ILE A 172 1.05 8.72 9.63
N GLU A 173 0.10 8.11 10.35
CA GLU A 173 0.33 6.78 10.95
C GLU A 173 0.55 5.70 9.89
N ASN A 174 -0.29 5.68 8.84
CA ASN A 174 -0.14 4.77 7.72
C ASN A 174 1.23 4.95 7.07
N SER A 175 1.66 6.20 6.89
CA SER A 175 2.97 6.55 6.36
C SER A 175 4.10 6.03 7.25
N ILE A 176 4.03 6.23 8.57
CA ILE A 176 5.00 5.68 9.54
C ILE A 176 5.06 4.15 9.44
N SER A 177 3.92 3.47 9.36
CA SER A 177 3.86 2.00 9.27
C SER A 177 4.49 1.44 8.00
N LYS A 178 4.55 2.24 6.92
CA LYS A 178 5.10 1.86 5.62
C LYS A 178 6.56 2.28 5.43
N LEU A 179 7.15 3.07 6.32
CA LEU A 179 8.52 3.58 6.18
C LEU A 179 9.54 2.44 5.93
N GLU A 180 9.49 1.38 6.74
CA GLU A 180 10.42 0.24 6.59
C GLU A 180 10.29 -0.40 5.21
N TYR A 181 9.06 -0.70 4.78
CA TYR A 181 8.80 -1.27 3.46
C TYR A 181 9.29 -0.34 2.35
N ASN A 182 8.95 0.95 2.41
CA ASN A 182 9.25 1.92 1.37
C ASN A 182 10.78 2.08 1.20
N PHE A 183 11.54 2.20 2.28
CA PHE A 183 13.01 2.27 2.18
C PHE A 183 13.64 0.93 1.78
N ALA A 184 13.25 -0.18 2.41
CA ALA A 184 13.84 -1.49 2.12
C ALA A 184 13.55 -1.96 0.69
N SER A 185 12.33 -1.74 0.19
CA SER A 185 11.97 -2.08 -1.20
C SER A 185 12.74 -1.24 -2.21
N THR A 186 12.95 0.05 -1.95
CA THR A 186 13.78 0.92 -2.81
C THR A 186 15.25 0.49 -2.81
N ILE A 187 15.85 0.21 -1.66
CA ILE A 187 17.22 -0.32 -1.56
C ILE A 187 17.33 -1.66 -2.30
N ARG A 188 16.35 -2.57 -2.14
CA ARG A 188 16.30 -3.83 -2.89
C ARG A 188 16.28 -3.58 -4.40
N ARG A 189 15.43 -2.67 -4.88
CA ARG A 189 15.33 -2.34 -6.31
C ARG A 189 16.65 -1.78 -6.86
N LEU A 190 17.36 -0.97 -6.08
CA LEU A 190 18.70 -0.49 -6.46
C LEU A 190 19.74 -1.62 -6.53
N ASN A 191 19.65 -2.62 -5.63
CA ASN A 191 20.54 -3.78 -5.60
C ASN A 191 20.17 -4.89 -6.62
N GLN A 192 19.03 -4.79 -7.30
CA GLN A 192 18.65 -5.78 -8.29
C GLN A 192 19.51 -5.69 -9.56
N LYS A 193 19.93 -6.86 -10.06
CA LYS A 193 20.70 -6.99 -11.31
C LYS A 193 19.86 -6.69 -12.55
N ARG A 194 18.58 -7.04 -12.53
CA ARG A 194 17.60 -6.75 -13.59
C ARG A 194 16.31 -6.23 -13.00
N LYS A 195 15.62 -5.34 -13.73
CA LYS A 195 14.23 -5.02 -13.43
C LYS A 195 13.36 -6.26 -13.70
N PRO A 196 12.36 -6.57 -12.85
CA PRO A 196 11.39 -7.60 -13.17
C PRO A 196 10.57 -7.17 -14.40
N ARG A 197 10.16 -8.15 -15.23
CA ARG A 197 9.46 -7.89 -16.50
C ARG A 197 7.97 -8.14 -16.36
N ILE A 198 7.16 -7.19 -16.81
CA ILE A 198 5.70 -7.24 -16.76
C ILE A 198 5.14 -7.22 -18.17
N GLY A 199 4.29 -8.20 -18.48
CA GLY A 199 3.59 -8.30 -19.76
C GLY A 199 2.16 -7.78 -19.70
N PHE A 200 1.85 -6.69 -20.40
CA PHE A 200 0.46 -6.28 -20.65
C PHE A 200 -0.09 -7.06 -21.83
N ILE A 201 -1.02 -7.96 -21.57
CA ILE A 201 -1.68 -8.74 -22.62
C ILE A 201 -2.60 -7.83 -23.42
N HIS A 202 -2.55 -7.96 -24.75
CA HIS A 202 -3.51 -7.39 -25.67
C HIS A 202 -3.92 -8.38 -26.77
N GLY A 203 -4.96 -8.01 -27.52
CA GLY A 203 -5.50 -8.78 -28.65
C GLY A 203 -7.02 -9.00 -28.57
N HIS A 204 -7.61 -8.73 -27.41
CA HIS A 204 -9.02 -8.99 -27.10
C HIS A 204 -9.78 -7.70 -26.75
N GLY A 205 -9.29 -6.55 -27.21
CA GLY A 205 -9.90 -5.25 -26.95
C GLY A 205 -9.74 -4.77 -25.51
N GLU A 206 -8.61 -5.11 -24.90
CA GLU A 206 -8.10 -4.52 -23.65
C GLU A 206 -7.90 -3.01 -23.79
N TRP A 207 -7.80 -2.31 -22.65
CA TRP A 207 -7.64 -0.85 -22.66
C TRP A 207 -6.43 -0.38 -23.51
N PRO A 208 -6.63 0.61 -24.41
CA PRO A 208 -5.54 1.21 -25.17
C PRO A 208 -4.47 1.82 -24.28
N GLU A 209 -3.26 2.02 -24.84
CA GLU A 209 -2.10 2.50 -24.08
C GLU A 209 -2.39 3.80 -23.34
N LEU A 210 -3.00 4.76 -24.02
CA LEU A 210 -3.36 6.07 -23.46
C LEU A 210 -4.26 5.95 -22.21
N MET A 211 -5.11 4.93 -22.13
CA MET A 211 -6.06 4.72 -21.04
C MET A 211 -5.40 4.12 -19.79
N VAL A 212 -4.23 3.50 -19.91
CA VAL A 212 -3.49 2.87 -18.80
C VAL A 212 -2.10 3.49 -18.60
N MET A 213 -1.84 4.61 -19.28
CA MET A 213 -0.51 5.21 -19.41
C MET A 213 0.04 5.69 -18.07
N ASP A 214 -0.80 6.23 -17.19
CA ASP A 214 -0.33 6.70 -15.87
C ASP A 214 0.18 5.53 -15.00
N PHE A 215 -0.56 4.41 -15.01
CA PHE A 215 -0.14 3.19 -14.32
C PHE A 215 1.10 2.57 -14.94
N ALA A 216 1.14 2.45 -16.27
CA ALA A 216 2.30 1.91 -16.99
C ALA A 216 3.56 2.77 -16.73
N LYS A 217 3.43 4.10 -16.77
CA LYS A 217 4.53 5.03 -16.46
C LYS A 217 4.98 4.91 -15.00
N SER A 218 4.05 4.77 -14.06
CA SER A 218 4.38 4.60 -12.64
C SER A 218 5.13 3.28 -12.40
N LEU A 219 4.72 2.21 -13.06
CA LEU A 219 5.41 0.91 -12.99
C LEU A 219 6.79 0.94 -13.68
N SER A 220 6.96 1.66 -14.79
CA SER A 220 8.19 1.60 -15.60
C SER A 220 9.42 2.17 -14.88
N LEU A 221 9.19 2.98 -13.84
CA LEU A 221 10.23 3.42 -12.91
C LEU A 221 10.97 2.22 -12.30
N TYR A 222 10.26 1.13 -11.99
CA TYR A 222 10.79 -0.02 -11.25
C TYR A 222 10.79 -1.34 -12.03
N TYR A 223 9.98 -1.43 -13.08
CA TYR A 223 9.75 -2.63 -13.88
C TYR A 223 10.08 -2.38 -15.34
N ASP A 224 10.42 -3.46 -16.05
CA ASP A 224 10.47 -3.47 -17.51
C ASP A 224 9.10 -3.89 -18.03
N ILE A 225 8.46 -3.05 -18.84
CA ILE A 225 7.06 -3.23 -19.25
C ILE A 225 7.00 -3.45 -20.75
N GLU A 226 6.32 -4.51 -21.14
CA GLU A 226 6.12 -4.85 -22.55
C GLU A 226 4.65 -5.15 -22.80
N ARG A 227 4.14 -4.72 -23.96
CA ARG A 227 2.83 -5.11 -24.47
C ARG A 227 2.97 -6.38 -25.30
N ILE A 228 2.10 -7.34 -25.04
CA ILE A 228 2.18 -8.70 -25.61
C ILE A 228 0.91 -8.98 -26.41
N ASP A 229 1.07 -9.18 -27.72
CA ASP A 229 -0.01 -9.63 -28.60
C ASP A 229 -0.25 -11.13 -28.42
N LEU A 230 -1.21 -11.52 -27.58
CA LEU A 230 -1.42 -12.93 -27.26
C LEU A 230 -1.89 -13.77 -28.47
N PRO A 231 -2.74 -13.27 -29.38
CA PRO A 231 -3.11 -14.00 -30.60
C PRO A 231 -1.90 -14.32 -31.49
N GLY A 232 -1.07 -13.32 -31.79
CA GLY A 232 0.11 -13.48 -32.65
C GLY A 232 1.31 -14.19 -32.01
N LEU A 233 1.33 -14.34 -30.69
CA LEU A 233 2.46 -14.93 -29.97
C LEU A 233 2.37 -16.46 -29.91
N LEU A 234 3.48 -17.16 -30.15
CA LEU A 234 3.55 -18.62 -29.98
C LEU A 234 3.28 -19.06 -28.52
N ARG A 235 3.93 -18.39 -27.57
CA ARG A 235 3.84 -18.68 -26.12
C ARG A 235 4.28 -17.48 -25.30
N ILE A 236 3.72 -17.33 -24.09
CA ILE A 236 4.18 -16.32 -23.13
C ILE A 236 5.55 -16.74 -22.59
N SER A 237 6.53 -15.83 -22.69
CA SER A 237 7.90 -16.10 -22.23
C SER A 237 7.97 -16.25 -20.71
N LYS A 238 8.77 -17.21 -20.24
CA LYS A 238 9.10 -17.37 -18.80
C LYS A 238 9.92 -16.21 -18.23
N ALA A 239 10.41 -15.31 -19.10
CA ALA A 239 11.11 -14.10 -18.68
C ALA A 239 10.18 -13.05 -18.05
N PHE A 240 8.86 -13.13 -18.29
CA PHE A 240 7.87 -12.29 -17.62
C PHE A 240 7.62 -12.82 -16.22
N ASP A 241 7.82 -11.95 -15.23
CA ASP A 241 7.62 -12.26 -13.81
C ASP A 241 6.12 -12.15 -13.43
N ALA A 242 5.35 -11.33 -14.16
CA ALA A 242 3.90 -11.24 -14.09
C ALA A 242 3.28 -10.79 -15.43
N ILE A 243 2.00 -11.14 -15.66
CA ILE A 243 1.18 -10.59 -16.75
C ILE A 243 -0.02 -9.82 -16.20
N ILE A 244 -0.50 -8.85 -16.97
CA ILE A 244 -1.69 -8.03 -16.66
C ILE A 244 -2.67 -8.14 -17.82
N VAL A 245 -3.91 -8.49 -17.52
CA VAL A 245 -5.02 -8.53 -18.47
C VAL A 245 -6.05 -7.49 -18.04
N ALA A 246 -6.20 -6.44 -18.83
CA ALA A 246 -6.93 -5.23 -18.44
C ALA A 246 -8.17 -4.98 -19.31
N SER A 247 -9.35 -5.33 -18.78
CA SER A 247 -10.66 -5.11 -19.40
C SER A 247 -10.78 -5.63 -20.84
N PRO A 248 -10.53 -6.93 -21.09
CA PRO A 248 -10.79 -7.50 -22.40
C PRO A 248 -12.30 -7.41 -22.73
N SER A 249 -12.60 -7.23 -24.00
CA SER A 249 -13.96 -7.08 -24.56
C SER A 249 -14.30 -8.14 -25.62
N LYS A 250 -13.37 -9.04 -25.94
CA LYS A 250 -13.54 -10.15 -26.89
C LYS A 250 -13.20 -11.49 -26.23
N ALA A 251 -13.81 -12.55 -26.74
CA ALA A 251 -13.58 -13.91 -26.27
C ALA A 251 -12.16 -14.40 -26.58
N PHE A 252 -11.58 -15.15 -25.63
CA PHE A 252 -10.32 -15.87 -25.80
C PHE A 252 -10.60 -17.24 -26.42
N ASN A 253 -9.77 -17.66 -27.39
CA ASN A 253 -9.84 -18.99 -27.95
C ASN A 253 -9.04 -20.03 -27.12
N GLU A 254 -9.19 -21.31 -27.46
CA GLU A 254 -8.54 -22.40 -26.70
C GLU A 254 -7.01 -22.36 -26.79
N TYR A 255 -6.43 -21.90 -27.90
CA TYR A 255 -4.97 -21.76 -28.03
C TYR A 255 -4.44 -20.67 -27.09
N GLU A 256 -5.14 -19.54 -27.00
CA GLU A 256 -4.80 -18.43 -26.11
C GLU A 256 -4.96 -18.82 -24.64
N LYS A 257 -6.07 -19.47 -24.28
CA LYS A 257 -6.26 -20.06 -22.94
C LYS A 257 -5.14 -21.03 -22.60
N PHE A 258 -4.74 -21.89 -23.53
CA PHE A 258 -3.63 -22.83 -23.32
C PHE A 258 -2.29 -22.12 -23.10
N LYS A 259 -1.99 -21.04 -23.83
CA LYS A 259 -0.78 -20.22 -23.61
C LYS A 259 -0.74 -19.66 -22.19
N ILE A 260 -1.86 -19.12 -21.71
CA ILE A 260 -2.00 -18.57 -20.35
C ILE A 260 -1.90 -19.70 -19.32
N ASP A 261 -2.63 -20.80 -19.50
CA ASP A 261 -2.62 -21.96 -18.63
C ASP A 261 -1.19 -22.49 -18.42
N GLN A 262 -0.46 -22.71 -19.50
CA GLN A 262 0.91 -23.22 -19.42
C GLN A 262 1.88 -22.18 -18.83
N TYR A 263 1.67 -20.89 -19.04
CA TYR A 263 2.43 -19.85 -18.33
C TYR A 263 2.24 -19.94 -16.80
N ILE A 264 1.00 -20.08 -16.34
CA ILE A 264 0.68 -20.28 -14.92
C ILE A 264 1.28 -21.58 -14.39
N MET A 265 1.14 -22.70 -15.11
CA MET A 265 1.70 -24.00 -14.69
C MET A 265 3.22 -23.94 -14.50
N ASN A 266 3.89 -23.05 -15.22
CA ASN A 266 5.32 -22.81 -15.09
C ASN A 266 5.70 -21.84 -13.95
N GLY A 267 4.74 -21.38 -13.15
CA GLY A 267 4.96 -20.46 -12.03
C GLY A 267 4.77 -18.98 -12.39
N GLY A 268 4.24 -18.70 -13.58
CA GLY A 268 3.87 -17.36 -13.99
C GLY A 268 2.76 -16.80 -13.11
N LYS A 269 2.78 -15.49 -12.88
CA LYS A 269 1.80 -14.76 -12.06
C LYS A 269 0.95 -13.85 -12.91
N SER A 270 -0.26 -13.55 -12.47
CA SER A 270 -1.21 -12.75 -13.25
C SER A 270 -2.09 -11.83 -12.42
N LEU A 271 -2.31 -10.62 -12.93
CA LEU A 271 -3.34 -9.69 -12.47
C LEU A 271 -4.45 -9.61 -13.52
N TRP A 272 -5.67 -9.94 -13.11
CA TRP A 272 -6.87 -9.96 -13.95
C TRP A 272 -7.81 -8.84 -13.52
N LEU A 273 -8.09 -7.92 -14.44
CA LEU A 273 -9.04 -6.82 -14.25
C LEU A 273 -10.19 -7.04 -15.25
N ILE A 274 -11.27 -7.66 -14.80
CA ILE A 274 -12.28 -8.23 -15.69
C ILE A 274 -13.66 -7.64 -15.39
N ASN A 275 -14.32 -7.17 -16.45
CA ASN A 275 -15.73 -6.80 -16.43
C ASN A 275 -16.56 -8.02 -16.86
N ALA A 276 -17.33 -8.61 -15.95
CA ALA A 276 -18.24 -9.71 -16.27
C ALA A 276 -19.53 -9.24 -16.98
N VAL A 277 -19.78 -7.94 -16.95
CA VAL A 277 -20.92 -7.27 -17.58
C VAL A 277 -20.41 -6.06 -18.36
N ASN A 278 -20.94 -5.84 -19.56
CA ASN A 278 -20.62 -4.68 -20.39
C ASN A 278 -21.46 -3.48 -19.94
N ALA A 279 -20.85 -2.61 -19.12
CA ALA A 279 -21.49 -1.40 -18.61
C ALA A 279 -20.52 -0.21 -18.67
N SER A 280 -20.95 0.89 -19.29
CA SER A 280 -20.21 2.14 -19.31
C SER A 280 -21.16 3.34 -19.25
N MET A 281 -20.66 4.49 -18.78
CA MET A 281 -21.46 5.73 -18.83
C MET A 281 -21.65 6.23 -20.26
N ASP A 282 -20.76 5.87 -21.19
CA ASP A 282 -20.88 6.24 -22.60
C ASP A 282 -22.13 5.59 -23.24
N SER A 283 -22.56 4.43 -22.74
CA SER A 283 -23.81 3.78 -23.14
C SER A 283 -25.08 4.54 -22.74
N LEU A 284 -24.99 5.55 -21.87
CA LEU A 284 -26.12 6.43 -21.55
C LEU A 284 -26.26 7.59 -22.55
N GLY A 285 -25.43 7.69 -23.59
CA GLY A 285 -25.27 8.81 -24.53
C GLY A 285 -26.54 9.49 -25.07
N GLY A 286 -27.26 10.22 -24.21
CA GLY A 286 -28.55 10.86 -24.46
C GLY A 286 -29.78 10.03 -24.05
N GLU A 287 -29.61 8.73 -23.75
CA GLU A 287 -30.70 7.85 -23.33
C GLU A 287 -30.85 7.77 -21.81
N ALA A 288 -32.08 7.55 -21.33
CA ALA A 288 -32.35 7.46 -19.90
C ALA A 288 -31.93 6.11 -19.29
N ALA A 289 -31.59 5.10 -20.10
CA ALA A 289 -31.23 3.76 -19.64
C ALA A 289 -30.49 2.96 -20.71
N PHE A 290 -29.69 1.96 -20.30
CA PHE A 290 -29.15 0.92 -21.17
C PHE A 290 -29.28 -0.47 -20.51
N LEU A 291 -29.12 -1.52 -21.30
CA LEU A 291 -29.05 -2.90 -20.81
C LEU A 291 -27.59 -3.35 -20.73
N ALA A 292 -27.13 -3.61 -19.52
CA ALA A 292 -25.80 -4.13 -19.26
C ALA A 292 -25.83 -5.66 -19.39
N ASN A 293 -25.34 -6.16 -20.52
CA ASN A 293 -25.35 -7.59 -20.86
C ASN A 293 -24.09 -8.29 -20.35
N ARG A 294 -24.16 -9.61 -20.18
CA ARG A 294 -23.00 -10.44 -19.84
C ARG A 294 -21.89 -10.24 -20.88
N ASN A 295 -20.65 -10.14 -20.41
CA ASN A 295 -19.46 -10.13 -21.25
C ASN A 295 -19.00 -11.57 -21.49
N GLU A 296 -19.07 -12.04 -22.74
CA GLU A 296 -18.74 -13.41 -23.12
C GLU A 296 -17.25 -13.54 -23.47
N LEU A 297 -16.40 -13.66 -22.45
CA LEU A 297 -14.94 -13.71 -22.61
C LEU A 297 -14.38 -15.11 -22.83
N ASN A 298 -15.18 -16.16 -22.61
CA ASN A 298 -14.73 -17.56 -22.61
C ASN A 298 -13.54 -17.80 -21.65
N LEU A 299 -13.61 -17.25 -20.44
CA LEU A 299 -12.59 -17.40 -19.39
C LEU A 299 -13.16 -18.04 -18.11
N GLU A 300 -14.47 -18.27 -18.06
CA GLU A 300 -15.18 -18.71 -16.87
C GLU A 300 -14.75 -20.11 -16.42
N ASP A 301 -14.47 -21.01 -17.37
CA ASP A 301 -13.95 -22.35 -17.09
C ASP A 301 -12.52 -22.32 -16.52
N LEU A 302 -11.67 -21.46 -17.08
CA LEU A 302 -10.31 -21.22 -16.63
C LEU A 302 -10.29 -20.66 -15.21
N PHE A 303 -11.07 -19.62 -14.95
CA PHE A 303 -11.18 -18.98 -13.65
C PHE A 303 -11.79 -19.90 -12.59
N PHE A 304 -12.83 -20.65 -12.97
CA PHE A 304 -13.45 -21.64 -12.07
C PHE A 304 -12.43 -22.72 -11.66
N ASN A 305 -11.63 -23.21 -12.62
CA ASN A 305 -10.54 -24.14 -12.36
C ASN A 305 -9.45 -23.52 -11.44
N TYR A 306 -9.23 -22.22 -11.53
CA TYR A 306 -8.32 -21.47 -10.65
C TYR A 306 -8.96 -21.01 -9.33
N GLY A 307 -10.19 -21.43 -9.05
CA GLY A 307 -10.83 -21.28 -7.75
C GLY A 307 -11.60 -19.96 -7.55
N VAL A 308 -11.93 -19.24 -8.62
CA VAL A 308 -12.80 -18.05 -8.57
C VAL A 308 -13.89 -18.09 -9.63
N ARG A 309 -15.01 -17.43 -9.36
CA ARG A 309 -16.10 -17.22 -10.32
C ARG A 309 -16.47 -15.74 -10.29
N LEU A 310 -16.29 -15.05 -11.41
CA LEU A 310 -16.84 -13.70 -11.59
C LEU A 310 -18.29 -13.84 -12.03
N ASN A 311 -19.20 -13.23 -11.26
CA ASN A 311 -20.62 -13.30 -11.55
C ASN A 311 -21.01 -12.21 -12.56
N PRO A 312 -21.90 -12.50 -13.51
CA PRO A 312 -22.43 -11.51 -14.45
C PRO A 312 -23.50 -10.67 -13.75
N ASP A 313 -23.09 -9.89 -12.77
CA ASP A 313 -23.93 -8.94 -12.04
C ASP A 313 -23.22 -7.59 -11.85
N ILE A 314 -24.01 -6.59 -11.46
CA ILE A 314 -23.52 -5.27 -11.09
C ILE A 314 -23.90 -5.02 -9.64
N ILE A 315 -22.95 -4.52 -8.86
CA ILE A 315 -23.15 -4.12 -7.48
C ILE A 315 -23.63 -2.67 -7.43
N GLN A 316 -24.69 -2.44 -6.66
CA GLN A 316 -25.05 -1.11 -6.19
C GLN A 316 -24.70 -1.00 -4.71
N ASP A 317 -24.06 0.09 -4.33
CA ASP A 317 -23.63 0.35 -2.94
C ASP A 317 -24.05 1.76 -2.51
N MET A 318 -24.53 1.90 -1.28
CA MET A 318 -24.81 3.22 -0.71
C MET A 318 -23.54 4.04 -0.49
N HIS A 319 -22.41 3.40 -0.22
CA HIS A 319 -21.12 4.09 -0.17
C HIS A 319 -20.56 4.16 -1.59
N CYS A 320 -20.90 5.23 -2.29
CA CYS A 320 -20.58 5.42 -3.70
C CYS A 320 -20.03 6.83 -3.98
N ALA A 321 -19.43 7.00 -5.15
CA ALA A 321 -18.99 8.31 -5.62
C ALA A 321 -20.16 9.05 -6.26
N PRO A 322 -20.35 10.35 -5.99
CA PRO A 322 -21.34 11.15 -6.68
C PRO A 322 -20.90 11.40 -8.13
N HIS A 323 -21.84 11.55 -9.04
CA HIS A 323 -21.58 11.81 -10.46
C HIS A 323 -22.48 12.96 -10.96
N PRO A 324 -22.02 13.82 -11.88
CA PRO A 324 -22.85 14.92 -12.36
C PRO A 324 -23.94 14.43 -13.31
N PHE A 325 -25.15 14.91 -13.09
CA PHE A 325 -26.29 14.69 -13.98
C PHE A 325 -26.99 16.02 -14.26
N ILE A 326 -27.60 16.12 -15.44
CA ILE A 326 -28.41 17.28 -15.81
C ILE A 326 -29.76 17.17 -15.07
N THR A 327 -30.02 18.08 -14.14
CA THR A 327 -31.24 18.08 -13.30
C THR A 327 -32.29 19.10 -13.77
N GLY A 328 -31.90 20.06 -14.61
CA GLY A 328 -32.80 21.04 -15.18
C GLY A 328 -32.09 22.00 -16.13
N PHE A 329 -32.81 23.03 -16.57
CA PHE A 329 -32.29 24.11 -17.41
C PHE A 329 -32.68 25.45 -16.80
N VAL A 330 -31.76 26.41 -16.79
CA VAL A 330 -32.05 27.81 -16.51
C VAL A 330 -31.87 28.57 -17.82
N GLY A 331 -32.98 28.93 -18.46
CA GLY A 331 -32.96 29.32 -19.87
C GLY A 331 -32.50 28.15 -20.74
N GLU A 332 -31.49 28.36 -21.57
CA GLU A 332 -30.87 27.33 -22.42
C GLU A 332 -29.64 26.64 -21.77
N VAL A 333 -29.27 27.02 -20.55
CA VAL A 333 -28.08 26.48 -19.88
C VAL A 333 -28.46 25.27 -19.01
N PRO A 334 -27.92 24.06 -19.27
CA PRO A 334 -28.17 22.89 -18.45
C PRO A 334 -27.55 23.09 -17.05
N GLN A 335 -28.37 22.89 -16.02
CA GLN A 335 -27.92 22.80 -14.63
C GLN A 335 -27.45 21.38 -14.34
N GLN A 336 -26.30 21.26 -13.67
CA GLN A 336 -25.71 19.99 -13.31
C GLN A 336 -25.55 19.88 -11.80
N ASP A 337 -26.13 18.83 -11.23
CA ASP A 337 -25.96 18.49 -9.82
C ASP A 337 -25.16 17.19 -9.68
N LEU A 338 -24.35 17.13 -8.62
CA LEU A 338 -23.66 15.90 -8.22
C LEU A 338 -24.61 15.04 -7.39
N LEU A 339 -24.99 13.88 -7.93
CA LEU A 339 -25.90 12.94 -7.28
C LEU A 339 -25.21 11.59 -7.06
N ASP A 340 -25.57 10.92 -5.98
CA ASP A 340 -25.03 9.59 -5.62
C ASP A 340 -25.28 8.58 -6.74
N TRP A 341 -24.20 8.07 -7.33
CA TRP A 341 -24.27 7.07 -8.38
C TRP A 341 -23.93 5.70 -7.81
N TYR A 342 -24.95 4.98 -7.35
CA TYR A 342 -24.80 3.72 -6.62
C TYR A 342 -23.97 2.63 -7.34
N TYR A 343 -23.82 2.74 -8.67
CA TYR A 343 -23.01 1.83 -9.49
C TYR A 343 -21.50 2.10 -9.42
N TYR A 344 -21.06 3.16 -8.73
CA TYR A 344 -19.65 3.49 -8.49
C TYR A 344 -19.29 3.34 -7.00
N PRO A 345 -19.20 2.10 -6.47
CA PRO A 345 -18.82 1.89 -5.08
C PRO A 345 -17.47 2.50 -4.74
N VAL A 346 -17.40 3.14 -3.58
CA VAL A 346 -16.15 3.59 -2.96
C VAL A 346 -15.84 2.60 -1.84
N VAL A 347 -14.68 1.96 -1.89
CA VAL A 347 -14.39 0.80 -1.04
C VAL A 347 -13.18 1.07 -0.17
N ILE A 348 -13.39 1.03 1.14
CA ILE A 348 -12.31 1.11 2.13
C ILE A 348 -11.87 -0.31 2.51
N PRO A 349 -10.59 -0.68 2.31
CA PRO A 349 -10.11 -2.02 2.63
C PRO A 349 -10.26 -2.36 4.11
N LYS A 350 -10.76 -3.57 4.40
CA LYS A 350 -10.84 -4.14 5.76
C LYS A 350 -9.81 -5.25 6.01
N SER A 351 -9.25 -5.80 4.93
CA SER A 351 -8.29 -6.89 4.98
C SER A 351 -6.93 -6.39 5.49
N LYS A 352 -6.27 -7.20 6.32
CA LYS A 352 -4.90 -6.94 6.79
C LYS A 352 -3.83 -7.45 5.83
N HIS A 353 -4.24 -7.88 4.63
CA HIS A 353 -3.32 -8.37 3.62
C HIS A 353 -2.40 -7.24 3.14
N PRO A 354 -1.08 -7.47 3.01
CA PRO A 354 -0.11 -6.47 2.56
C PRO A 354 -0.46 -5.62 1.34
N ILE A 355 -1.24 -6.17 0.41
CA ILE A 355 -1.65 -5.47 -0.82
C ILE A 355 -2.55 -4.26 -0.51
N VAL A 356 -3.40 -4.37 0.52
CA VAL A 356 -4.49 -3.42 0.79
C VAL A 356 -4.51 -2.87 2.22
N ASN A 357 -3.62 -3.36 3.09
CA ASN A 357 -3.57 -2.92 4.48
C ASN A 357 -3.23 -1.42 4.58
N ASN A 358 -3.98 -0.68 5.41
CA ASN A 358 -3.78 0.76 5.62
C ASN A 358 -3.76 1.60 4.32
N MET A 359 -4.51 1.18 3.32
CA MET A 359 -4.70 1.90 2.06
C MET A 359 -5.97 2.77 2.12
N ASP A 360 -5.98 3.88 1.40
CA ASP A 360 -7.16 4.76 1.28
C ASP A 360 -8.28 4.08 0.45
N ALA A 361 -9.41 4.76 0.32
CA ALA A 361 -10.55 4.27 -0.43
C ALA A 361 -10.22 4.08 -1.92
N VAL A 362 -10.80 3.03 -2.51
CA VAL A 362 -10.65 2.67 -3.93
C VAL A 362 -11.98 2.89 -4.63
N LEU A 363 -11.96 3.55 -5.77
CA LEU A 363 -13.14 3.75 -6.59
C LEU A 363 -13.30 2.61 -7.59
N PHE A 364 -14.48 1.98 -7.56
CA PHE A 364 -14.92 1.01 -8.54
C PHE A 364 -15.97 1.63 -9.48
N ARG A 365 -16.08 1.08 -10.69
CA ARG A 365 -17.04 1.50 -11.72
C ARG A 365 -17.74 0.27 -12.29
N PHE A 366 -19.06 0.17 -12.08
CA PHE A 366 -19.88 -0.95 -12.56
C PHE A 366 -19.33 -2.34 -12.17
N THR A 367 -18.73 -2.44 -10.98
CA THR A 367 -18.12 -3.68 -10.51
C THR A 367 -19.14 -4.78 -10.24
N GLY A 368 -18.77 -6.03 -10.50
CA GLY A 368 -19.54 -7.23 -10.18
C GLY A 368 -19.04 -7.96 -8.94
N SER A 369 -19.71 -9.05 -8.56
CA SER A 369 -19.32 -9.90 -7.43
C SER A 369 -18.39 -11.06 -7.83
N ILE A 370 -17.51 -11.46 -6.90
CA ILE A 370 -16.63 -12.62 -7.05
C ILE A 370 -16.97 -13.67 -5.98
N ASP A 371 -17.20 -14.90 -6.43
CA ASP A 371 -17.27 -16.07 -5.56
C ASP A 371 -15.95 -16.84 -5.56
N THR A 372 -15.57 -17.38 -4.41
CA THR A 372 -14.46 -18.33 -4.30
C THR A 372 -14.99 -19.76 -4.44
N VAL A 373 -14.42 -20.57 -5.33
CA VAL A 373 -14.88 -21.92 -5.69
C VAL A 373 -13.71 -22.93 -5.69
N GLY A 374 -13.97 -24.22 -5.90
CA GLY A 374 -12.92 -25.26 -6.00
C GLY A 374 -12.37 -25.77 -4.66
N THR A 375 -11.32 -26.60 -4.71
CA THR A 375 -10.78 -27.37 -3.56
C THR A 375 -10.09 -26.49 -2.51
N SER A 376 -9.86 -27.07 -1.32
CA SER A 376 -9.25 -26.43 -0.14
C SER A 376 -7.73 -26.22 -0.23
N GLU A 377 -7.07 -26.76 -1.25
CA GLU A 377 -5.61 -26.66 -1.42
C GLU A 377 -5.14 -25.26 -1.84
N LEU A 378 -5.99 -24.53 -2.56
CA LEU A 378 -5.72 -23.14 -2.94
C LEU A 378 -6.09 -22.19 -1.80
N LYS A 379 -5.13 -21.35 -1.39
CA LYS A 379 -5.37 -20.29 -0.42
C LYS A 379 -6.03 -19.11 -1.12
N LYS A 380 -7.26 -18.80 -0.75
CA LYS A 380 -8.07 -17.71 -1.32
C LYS A 380 -8.22 -16.61 -0.27
N THR A 381 -7.74 -15.42 -0.59
CA THR A 381 -7.75 -14.25 0.31
C THR A 381 -8.59 -13.15 -0.31
N ILE A 382 -9.65 -12.73 0.39
CA ILE A 382 -10.45 -11.57 -0.02
C ILE A 382 -9.64 -10.31 0.27
N LEU A 383 -9.40 -9.49 -0.76
CA LEU A 383 -8.67 -8.23 -0.65
C LEU A 383 -9.63 -7.07 -0.41
N LEU A 384 -10.66 -6.96 -1.26
CA LEU A 384 -11.65 -5.87 -1.22
C LEU A 384 -13.06 -6.45 -1.27
N SER A 385 -13.96 -5.81 -0.52
CA SER A 385 -15.38 -6.14 -0.46
C SER A 385 -16.21 -4.87 -0.42
N SER A 386 -17.43 -4.91 -0.95
CA SER A 386 -18.40 -3.82 -0.84
C SER A 386 -18.74 -3.46 0.62
N SER A 387 -19.54 -2.41 0.81
CA SER A 387 -20.01 -2.01 2.12
C SER A 387 -21.03 -3.01 2.72
N GLN A 388 -21.50 -2.73 3.93
CA GLN A 388 -22.60 -3.50 4.52
C GLN A 388 -23.96 -3.20 3.85
N TYR A 389 -24.03 -2.12 3.08
CA TYR A 389 -25.23 -1.60 2.43
C TYR A 389 -25.11 -1.70 0.91
N SER A 390 -24.92 -2.93 0.44
CA SER A 390 -24.88 -3.24 -1.00
C SER A 390 -26.02 -4.16 -1.44
N ARG A 391 -26.29 -4.18 -2.75
CA ARG A 391 -27.21 -5.09 -3.42
C ARG A 391 -26.65 -5.54 -4.75
N LEU A 392 -27.10 -6.70 -5.21
CA LEU A 392 -26.76 -7.27 -6.51
C LEU A 392 -27.85 -6.97 -7.53
N TYR A 393 -27.43 -6.75 -8.77
CA TYR A 393 -28.33 -6.62 -9.90
C TYR A 393 -27.81 -7.47 -11.07
N GLN A 394 -28.48 -8.61 -11.31
CA GLN A 394 -28.03 -9.64 -12.25
C GLN A 394 -28.17 -9.19 -13.71
N ALA A 395 -27.25 -9.62 -14.58
CA ALA A 395 -27.33 -9.38 -16.01
C ALA A 395 -28.44 -10.23 -16.68
N PRO A 396 -29.13 -9.70 -17.71
CA PRO A 396 -29.02 -8.35 -18.24
C PRO A 396 -29.58 -7.31 -17.27
N ALA A 397 -28.72 -6.37 -16.85
CA ALA A 397 -29.04 -5.40 -15.80
C ALA A 397 -29.44 -4.07 -16.44
N ARG A 398 -30.67 -3.60 -16.19
CA ARG A 398 -31.14 -2.32 -16.74
C ARG A 398 -30.63 -1.14 -15.91
N VAL A 399 -29.49 -0.58 -16.30
CA VAL A 399 -28.93 0.65 -15.72
C VAL A 399 -29.73 1.83 -16.25
N ASN A 400 -30.29 2.66 -15.36
CA ASN A 400 -31.14 3.78 -15.75
C ASN A 400 -30.97 4.98 -14.83
N LEU A 401 -31.16 6.19 -15.37
CA LEU A 401 -31.13 7.45 -14.65
C LEU A 401 -32.35 7.66 -13.75
N GLY A 402 -33.42 6.88 -13.94
CA GLY A 402 -34.61 6.90 -13.09
C GLY A 402 -34.32 6.60 -11.62
N ILE A 403 -33.23 5.86 -11.34
CA ILE A 403 -32.73 5.59 -9.99
C ILE A 403 -32.40 6.86 -9.20
N LEU A 404 -32.10 7.97 -9.88
CA LEU A 404 -31.80 9.26 -9.24
C LEU A 404 -33.06 9.96 -8.74
N LYS A 405 -34.19 9.78 -9.46
CA LYS A 405 -35.49 10.34 -9.08
C LYS A 405 -36.18 9.48 -8.02
N ASN A 406 -36.07 8.16 -8.17
CA ASN A 406 -36.67 7.16 -7.28
C ASN A 406 -35.56 6.21 -6.77
N PRO A 407 -34.75 6.65 -5.79
CA PRO A 407 -33.68 5.81 -5.25
C PRO A 407 -34.24 4.55 -4.60
N PRO A 408 -33.55 3.40 -4.67
CA PRO A 408 -34.03 2.19 -4.05
C PRO A 408 -34.12 2.37 -2.53
N PRO A 409 -35.18 1.85 -1.88
CA PRO A 409 -35.31 1.96 -0.43
C PRO A 409 -34.15 1.23 0.25
N ALA A 410 -33.69 1.76 1.39
CA ALA A 410 -32.52 1.25 2.09
C ALA A 410 -32.56 -0.26 2.39
N LYS A 411 -33.77 -0.81 2.63
CA LYS A 411 -34.00 -2.24 2.88
C LYS A 411 -33.62 -3.16 1.71
N MET A 412 -33.51 -2.63 0.49
CA MET A 412 -33.06 -3.41 -0.68
C MET A 412 -31.54 -3.62 -0.69
N PHE A 413 -30.77 -2.82 0.06
CA PHE A 413 -29.32 -2.96 0.20
C PHE A 413 -28.98 -3.96 1.30
N ASN A 414 -29.35 -5.22 1.07
CA ASN A 414 -29.34 -6.31 2.05
C ASN A 414 -28.29 -7.40 1.80
N LYS A 415 -27.32 -7.15 0.92
CA LYS A 415 -26.22 -8.07 0.59
C LYS A 415 -24.90 -7.45 1.05
N PRO A 416 -24.46 -7.68 2.30
CA PRO A 416 -23.27 -7.03 2.83
C PRO A 416 -21.96 -7.68 2.34
N ASN A 417 -20.90 -6.88 2.22
CA ASN A 417 -19.52 -7.32 1.98
C ASN A 417 -19.34 -8.30 0.80
N LEU A 418 -19.92 -7.98 -0.35
CA LEU A 418 -19.73 -8.74 -1.59
C LEU A 418 -18.27 -8.60 -2.04
N ASN A 419 -17.62 -9.71 -2.41
CA ASN A 419 -16.20 -9.67 -2.76
C ASN A 419 -16.01 -9.01 -4.13
N LEU A 420 -15.02 -8.11 -4.21
CA LEU A 420 -14.68 -7.35 -5.42
C LEU A 420 -13.27 -7.66 -5.93
N ALA A 421 -12.37 -8.07 -5.02
CA ALA A 421 -11.02 -8.47 -5.36
C ALA A 421 -10.56 -9.67 -4.51
N VAL A 422 -9.97 -10.67 -5.17
CA VAL A 422 -9.52 -11.92 -4.56
C VAL A 422 -8.11 -12.27 -5.01
N LEU A 423 -7.24 -12.60 -4.05
CA LEU A 423 -5.93 -13.21 -4.28
C LEU A 423 -6.06 -14.73 -4.13
N VAL A 424 -5.55 -15.49 -5.09
CA VAL A 424 -5.43 -16.95 -5.02
C VAL A 424 -3.97 -17.36 -5.08
N GLU A 425 -3.53 -18.19 -4.15
CA GLU A 425 -2.16 -18.67 -4.03
C GLU A 425 -2.12 -20.19 -3.91
N GLY A 426 -1.17 -20.84 -4.58
CA GLY A 426 -0.98 -22.28 -4.45
C GLY A 426 -0.40 -22.92 -5.72
N SER A 427 -0.47 -24.24 -5.77
CA SER A 427 -0.20 -25.03 -6.96
C SER A 427 -1.52 -25.27 -7.70
N PHE A 428 -1.61 -24.78 -8.93
CA PHE A 428 -2.81 -24.90 -9.75
C PHE A 428 -2.75 -26.16 -10.61
N ASN A 429 -3.90 -26.71 -10.97
CA ASN A 429 -3.98 -27.75 -12.00
C ASN A 429 -4.35 -27.12 -13.33
N SER A 430 -3.81 -27.66 -14.41
CA SER A 430 -4.12 -27.22 -15.77
C SER A 430 -5.58 -27.51 -16.08
N LEU A 431 -6.27 -26.57 -16.73
CA LEU A 431 -7.64 -26.75 -17.22
C LEU A 431 -7.77 -28.02 -18.11
N TYR A 432 -6.66 -28.39 -18.77
CA TYR A 432 -6.60 -29.48 -19.74
C TYR A 432 -6.19 -30.82 -19.14
N ALA A 433 -5.89 -30.90 -17.83
CA ALA A 433 -5.35 -32.11 -17.19
C ALA A 433 -6.31 -33.30 -17.21
N ASN A 434 -7.63 -33.06 -17.24
CA ASN A 434 -8.67 -34.09 -17.11
C ASN A 434 -9.86 -33.92 -18.06
N ARG A 435 -9.78 -33.01 -19.05
CA ARG A 435 -10.92 -32.63 -19.91
C ARG A 435 -10.72 -32.87 -21.41
N ALA A 436 -9.50 -33.11 -21.84
CA ALA A 436 -9.16 -33.14 -23.25
C ALA A 436 -8.80 -34.55 -23.72
N ASN A 437 -9.32 -34.94 -24.89
CA ASN A 437 -8.78 -36.03 -25.68
C ASN A 437 -7.26 -35.82 -25.81
N GLU A 438 -6.44 -36.86 -25.57
CA GLU A 438 -4.97 -36.77 -25.66
C GLU A 438 -4.51 -36.15 -26.99
N LYS A 439 -5.24 -36.40 -28.09
CA LYS A 439 -4.99 -35.79 -29.41
C LYS A 439 -5.15 -34.27 -29.40
N PHE A 440 -6.15 -33.75 -28.67
CA PHE A 440 -6.40 -32.31 -28.56
C PHE A 440 -5.32 -31.62 -27.73
N VAL A 441 -4.92 -32.20 -26.59
CA VAL A 441 -3.81 -31.67 -25.78
C VAL A 441 -2.53 -31.66 -26.60
N LYS A 442 -2.25 -32.73 -27.35
CA LYS A 442 -1.08 -32.81 -28.22
C LYS A 442 -1.10 -31.73 -29.31
N MET A 443 -2.26 -31.49 -29.94
CA MET A 443 -2.41 -30.41 -30.92
C MET A 443 -2.13 -29.03 -30.31
N LEU A 444 -2.67 -28.73 -29.13
CA LEU A 444 -2.38 -27.48 -28.42
C LEU A 444 -0.90 -27.39 -28.05
N GLN A 445 -0.30 -28.48 -27.59
CA GLN A 445 1.11 -28.55 -27.24
C GLN A 445 2.02 -28.23 -28.44
N ASP A 446 1.74 -28.88 -29.57
CA ASP A 446 2.46 -28.69 -30.84
C ASP A 446 2.31 -27.24 -31.32
N SER A 447 1.14 -26.62 -31.14
CA SER A 447 0.90 -25.23 -31.52
C SER A 447 1.70 -24.18 -30.72
N VAL A 448 2.19 -24.50 -29.51
CA VAL A 448 2.93 -23.55 -28.66
C VAL A 448 4.40 -23.93 -28.48
N GLY A 449 4.80 -25.11 -28.96
CA GLY A 449 6.17 -25.61 -28.83
C GLY A 449 6.65 -25.71 -27.37
N LEU A 450 5.78 -26.13 -26.45
CA LEU A 450 6.10 -26.31 -25.03
C LEU A 450 5.90 -27.75 -24.59
N LYS A 451 6.58 -28.17 -23.52
CA LYS A 451 6.23 -29.42 -22.84
C LYS A 451 5.01 -29.17 -21.97
N TYR A 452 3.93 -29.92 -22.21
CA TYR A 452 2.72 -29.83 -21.41
C TYR A 452 3.00 -30.15 -19.93
N LYS A 453 2.37 -29.37 -19.04
CA LYS A 453 2.45 -29.56 -17.59
C LYS A 453 1.04 -29.56 -17.00
N ALA A 454 0.66 -30.68 -16.39
CA ALA A 454 -0.67 -30.89 -15.82
C ALA A 454 -0.87 -30.24 -14.44
N THR A 455 0.19 -30.19 -13.62
CA THR A 455 0.17 -29.57 -12.29
C THR A 455 1.26 -28.52 -12.18
N GLY A 456 0.90 -27.34 -11.72
CA GLY A 456 1.73 -26.15 -11.71
C GLY A 456 2.66 -26.03 -10.51
N ASN A 457 3.71 -25.22 -10.70
CA ASN A 457 4.50 -24.71 -9.57
C ASN A 457 3.64 -23.79 -8.69
N LYS A 458 4.08 -23.54 -7.45
CA LYS A 458 3.44 -22.54 -6.59
C LYS A 458 3.51 -21.17 -7.27
N THR A 459 2.35 -20.54 -7.42
CA THR A 459 2.20 -19.20 -7.99
C THR A 459 1.01 -18.48 -7.35
N SER A 460 0.76 -17.25 -7.79
CA SER A 460 -0.33 -16.42 -7.31
C SER A 460 -1.02 -15.66 -8.44
N MET A 461 -2.32 -15.43 -8.27
CA MET A 461 -3.17 -14.66 -9.18
C MET A 461 -4.04 -13.71 -8.39
N ILE A 462 -4.25 -12.51 -8.93
CA ILE A 462 -5.18 -11.53 -8.38
C ILE A 462 -6.29 -11.31 -9.38
N PHE A 463 -7.54 -11.36 -8.92
CA PHE A 463 -8.73 -11.09 -9.71
C PHE A 463 -9.45 -9.88 -9.13
N ILE A 464 -9.79 -8.90 -9.98
CA ILE A 464 -10.58 -7.72 -9.63
C ILE A 464 -11.75 -7.66 -10.62
N SER A 465 -12.98 -7.55 -10.10
CA SER A 465 -14.24 -7.56 -10.88
C SER A 465 -14.58 -6.18 -11.47
N ASP A 466 -13.54 -5.41 -11.80
CA ASP A 466 -13.63 -4.11 -12.44
C ASP A 466 -12.38 -3.90 -13.29
N GLY A 467 -12.59 -3.92 -14.61
CA GLY A 467 -11.58 -3.65 -15.63
C GLY A 467 -11.25 -2.17 -15.80
N ASP A 468 -12.09 -1.27 -15.29
CA ASP A 468 -11.95 0.19 -15.42
C ASP A 468 -11.15 0.80 -14.27
N ILE A 469 -10.84 0.01 -13.24
CA ILE A 469 -10.08 0.42 -12.06
C ILE A 469 -8.66 0.92 -12.40
N ILE A 470 -8.10 0.44 -13.51
CA ILE A 470 -6.77 0.79 -14.07
C ILE A 470 -6.83 1.98 -15.02
N ARG A 471 -8.04 2.42 -15.41
CA ARG A 471 -8.23 3.45 -16.43
C ARG A 471 -8.00 4.85 -15.86
N ASN A 472 -7.05 5.58 -16.42
CA ASN A 472 -6.91 7.02 -16.19
C ASN A 472 -7.91 7.82 -17.06
N ASP A 473 -8.48 8.88 -16.49
CA ASP A 473 -9.36 9.78 -17.25
C ASP A 473 -8.51 10.77 -18.09
N THR A 474 -9.10 11.35 -19.14
CA THR A 474 -8.46 12.37 -19.98
C THR A 474 -9.22 13.70 -19.95
N THR A 475 -8.53 14.80 -20.21
CA THR A 475 -9.15 16.10 -20.50
C THR A 475 -9.68 16.13 -21.93
N ARG A 476 -10.53 17.13 -22.24
CA ARG A 476 -10.98 17.37 -23.62
C ARG A 476 -9.84 17.70 -24.58
N GLN A 477 -8.72 18.17 -24.05
CA GLN A 477 -7.50 18.53 -24.80
C GLN A 477 -6.55 17.33 -24.95
N GLY A 478 -6.85 16.18 -24.32
CA GLY A 478 -6.05 14.96 -24.39
C GLY A 478 -5.05 14.77 -23.25
N ASP A 479 -4.95 15.71 -22.31
CA ASP A 479 -4.07 15.56 -21.14
C ASP A 479 -4.59 14.46 -20.21
N LEU A 480 -3.67 13.75 -19.57
CA LEU A 480 -4.02 12.66 -18.66
C LEU A 480 -4.22 13.17 -17.23
N PHE A 481 -5.29 12.72 -16.61
CA PHE A 481 -5.40 12.78 -15.15
C PHE A 481 -4.61 11.63 -14.51
N PRO A 482 -4.03 11.85 -13.31
CA PRO A 482 -3.46 10.76 -12.53
C PRO A 482 -4.48 9.65 -12.30
N LEU A 483 -4.05 8.39 -12.31
CA LEU A 483 -4.91 7.26 -12.05
C LEU A 483 -5.51 7.36 -10.63
N GLY A 484 -6.82 7.19 -10.53
CA GLY A 484 -7.58 7.38 -9.29
C GLY A 484 -8.07 8.81 -9.09
N PHE A 485 -7.62 9.81 -9.86
CA PHE A 485 -8.16 11.16 -9.77
C PHE A 485 -9.57 11.26 -10.37
N TYR A 486 -10.54 11.50 -9.51
CA TYR A 486 -11.94 11.68 -9.86
C TYR A 486 -12.23 13.17 -10.08
N LYS A 487 -12.26 13.56 -11.36
CA LYS A 487 -12.36 14.95 -11.83
C LYS A 487 -13.57 15.74 -11.31
N TYR A 488 -14.66 15.07 -10.94
CA TYR A 488 -15.90 15.73 -10.53
C TYR A 488 -15.86 16.23 -9.08
N THR A 489 -15.30 15.44 -8.17
CA THR A 489 -15.09 15.87 -6.76
C THR A 489 -13.68 16.39 -6.52
N ARG A 490 -12.78 16.29 -7.52
CA ARG A 490 -11.35 16.64 -7.45
C ARG A 490 -10.61 15.85 -6.37
N GLN A 491 -10.94 14.55 -6.25
CA GLN A 491 -10.42 13.63 -5.26
C GLN A 491 -9.65 12.48 -5.93
N SER A 492 -8.41 12.21 -5.51
CA SER A 492 -7.58 11.04 -5.85
C SER A 492 -7.80 9.78 -4.99
N PHE A 493 -8.47 8.76 -5.52
CA PHE A 493 -8.59 7.45 -4.86
C PHE A 493 -7.31 6.60 -4.95
N ALA A 494 -7.17 5.59 -4.08
CA ALA A 494 -6.01 4.70 -3.99
C ALA A 494 -5.95 3.61 -5.09
N ASN A 495 -6.54 3.87 -6.26
CA ASN A 495 -6.54 2.92 -7.38
C ASN A 495 -5.12 2.62 -7.87
N LEU A 496 -4.28 3.65 -8.02
CA LEU A 496 -2.87 3.47 -8.40
C LEU A 496 -2.09 2.67 -7.34
N ASP A 497 -2.32 2.97 -6.05
CA ASP A 497 -1.67 2.26 -4.93
C ASP A 497 -2.06 0.78 -4.92
N LEU A 498 -3.35 0.46 -5.09
CA LEU A 498 -3.84 -0.92 -5.14
C LEU A 498 -3.13 -1.73 -6.22
N LEU A 499 -3.07 -1.20 -7.45
CA LEU A 499 -2.49 -1.90 -8.58
C LEU A 499 -0.96 -2.00 -8.46
N THR A 500 -0.30 -0.97 -7.95
CA THR A 500 1.14 -0.99 -7.71
C THR A 500 1.48 -2.00 -6.62
N ASN A 501 0.74 -2.03 -5.51
CA ASN A 501 0.92 -3.01 -4.44
C ASN A 501 0.63 -4.44 -4.91
N ALA A 502 -0.37 -4.62 -5.78
CA ALA A 502 -0.69 -5.92 -6.38
C ALA A 502 0.50 -6.42 -7.22
N VAL A 503 1.03 -5.59 -8.11
CA VAL A 503 2.20 -5.92 -8.92
C VAL A 503 3.44 -6.16 -8.06
N ASP A 504 3.70 -5.31 -7.07
CA ASP A 504 4.79 -5.49 -6.12
C ASP A 504 4.69 -6.83 -5.39
N PHE A 505 3.49 -7.20 -4.92
CA PHE A 505 3.26 -8.50 -4.29
C PHE A 505 3.52 -9.68 -5.24
N LEU A 506 3.07 -9.59 -6.48
CA LEU A 506 3.32 -10.65 -7.48
C LEU A 506 4.82 -10.74 -7.79
N CYS A 507 5.51 -9.62 -7.99
CA CYS A 507 6.92 -9.61 -8.37
C CYS A 507 7.89 -9.82 -7.19
N ASP A 508 7.44 -9.68 -5.94
CA ASP A 508 8.30 -9.82 -4.76
C ASP A 508 8.54 -11.29 -4.36
N SER A 509 9.80 -11.72 -4.44
CA SER A 509 10.29 -13.01 -3.95
C SER A 509 11.02 -12.94 -2.61
N SER A 510 11.36 -11.75 -2.10
CA SER A 510 12.13 -11.55 -0.87
C SER A 510 11.26 -11.51 0.39
N GLY A 511 9.94 -11.47 0.24
CA GLY A 511 9.00 -11.37 1.35
C GLY A 511 8.97 -9.99 2.04
N LEU A 512 9.52 -8.94 1.40
CA LEU A 512 9.49 -7.58 1.95
C LEU A 512 8.07 -7.02 1.94
N VAL A 513 7.23 -7.43 0.99
CA VAL A 513 5.83 -7.00 0.97
C VAL A 513 5.10 -7.37 2.27
N SER A 514 5.50 -8.44 2.97
CA SER A 514 4.90 -8.78 4.28
C SER A 514 5.03 -7.68 5.34
N LEU A 515 5.96 -6.73 5.17
CA LEU A 515 6.16 -5.59 6.06
C LEU A 515 4.96 -4.63 6.06
N ASN A 516 4.21 -4.54 4.95
CA ASN A 516 2.99 -3.74 4.88
C ASN A 516 1.86 -4.25 5.79
N ALA A 517 1.96 -5.49 6.32
CA ALA A 517 1.00 -6.03 7.29
C ALA A 517 1.28 -5.63 8.74
N LYS A 518 2.42 -4.97 9.05
CA LYS A 518 2.68 -4.44 10.40
C LYS A 518 1.68 -3.31 10.68
N ASN A 519 0.68 -3.59 11.50
CA ASN A 519 -0.17 -2.54 12.05
C ASN A 519 0.58 -1.85 13.18
N ILE A 520 0.57 -0.51 13.16
CA ILE A 520 0.92 0.30 14.33
C ILE A 520 -0.40 0.84 14.85
N GLN A 521 -1.01 0.15 15.83
CA GLN A 521 -2.26 0.63 16.39
C GLN A 521 -2.02 1.87 17.24
N LEU A 522 -2.62 2.99 16.84
CA LEU A 522 -2.76 4.13 17.73
C LEU A 522 -3.58 3.72 18.94
N ARG A 523 -2.99 3.92 20.12
CA ARG A 523 -3.71 3.99 21.37
C ARG A 523 -3.85 5.47 21.70
N PRO A 524 -4.78 6.20 21.05
CA PRO A 524 -4.95 7.61 21.34
C PRO A 524 -5.24 7.75 22.83
N LEU A 525 -4.55 8.68 23.47
CA LEU A 525 -4.84 8.97 24.87
C LEU A 525 -6.29 9.46 24.94
N ASN A 526 -7.06 8.91 25.88
CA ASN A 526 -8.45 9.28 26.08
C ASN A 526 -8.51 10.75 26.57
N THR A 527 -8.77 11.67 25.65
CA THR A 527 -8.76 13.12 25.89
C THR A 527 -9.75 13.55 26.99
N PRO A 528 -10.98 13.00 27.10
CA PRO A 528 -11.83 13.21 28.27
C PRO A 528 -11.18 12.79 29.59
N LYS A 529 -10.60 11.59 29.65
CA LYS A 529 -9.96 11.06 30.86
C LYS A 529 -8.72 11.87 31.26
N ILE A 530 -7.93 12.33 30.30
CA ILE A 530 -6.79 13.24 30.57
C ILE A 530 -7.28 14.54 31.20
N LYS A 531 -8.33 15.17 30.65
CA LYS A 531 -8.84 16.44 31.19
C LYS A 531 -9.32 16.26 32.63
N LEU A 532 -10.00 15.16 32.94
CA LEU A 532 -10.52 14.86 34.29
C LEU A 532 -9.43 14.44 35.28
N GLU A 533 -8.47 13.60 34.86
CA GLU A 533 -7.48 12.99 35.77
C GLU A 533 -6.11 13.68 35.75
N SER A 534 -5.86 14.69 34.90
CA SER A 534 -4.52 15.28 34.75
C SER A 534 -3.94 15.80 36.07
N LYS A 535 -4.76 16.42 36.92
CA LYS A 535 -4.31 16.87 38.25
C LYS A 535 -3.83 15.70 39.10
N LYS A 536 -4.56 14.59 39.14
CA LYS A 536 -4.18 13.38 39.89
C LYS A 536 -2.83 12.86 39.42
N TRP A 537 -2.66 12.64 38.12
CA TRP A 537 -1.42 12.09 37.56
C TRP A 537 -0.22 13.04 37.68
N LYS A 538 -0.43 14.35 37.52
CA LYS A 538 0.62 15.37 37.78
C LYS A 538 1.06 15.38 39.24
N THR A 539 0.12 15.33 40.18
CA THR A 539 0.45 15.27 41.62
C THR A 539 1.19 14.00 41.98
N ILE A 540 0.77 12.85 41.45
CA ILE A 540 1.46 11.56 41.66
C ILE A 540 2.90 11.63 41.16
N ASN A 541 3.12 12.09 39.91
CA ASN A 541 4.45 12.18 39.32
C ASN A 541 5.35 13.23 39.99
N LEU A 542 4.78 14.25 40.65
CA LEU A 542 5.54 15.23 41.42
C LEU A 542 5.89 14.70 42.83
N VAL A 543 4.90 14.16 43.55
CA VAL A 543 5.00 13.83 44.97
C VAL A 543 5.75 12.52 45.20
N ILE A 544 5.54 11.50 44.35
CA ILE A 544 6.19 10.19 44.54
C ILE A 544 7.72 10.29 44.52
N PRO A 545 8.37 10.95 43.52
CA PRO A 545 9.83 11.08 43.54
C PRO A 545 10.36 11.79 44.78
N ILE A 546 9.65 12.82 45.26
CA ILE A 546 10.02 13.55 46.47
C ILE A 546 9.93 12.64 47.70
N ILE A 547 8.84 11.88 47.84
CA ILE A 547 8.68 10.90 48.92
C ILE A 547 9.78 9.83 48.86
N LEU A 548 10.13 9.32 47.68
CA LEU A 548 11.19 8.34 47.53
C LEU A 548 12.56 8.89 47.97
N ILE A 549 12.86 10.15 47.66
CA ILE A 549 14.09 10.82 48.12
C ILE A 549 14.09 10.98 49.64
N ILE A 550 12.96 11.38 50.24
CA ILE A 550 12.82 11.53 51.70
C ILE A 550 12.98 10.18 52.40
N ILE A 551 12.29 9.14 51.93
CA ILE A 551 12.41 7.77 52.47
C ILE A 551 13.86 7.29 52.35
N PHE A 552 14.50 7.49 51.19
CA PHE A 552 15.90 7.14 51.01
C PHE A 552 16.79 7.88 52.02
N GLY A 553 16.58 9.17 52.22
CA GLY A 553 17.29 9.97 53.23
C GLY A 553 17.10 9.46 54.66
N ILE A 554 15.86 9.12 55.05
CA ILE A 554 15.55 8.56 56.37
C ILE A 554 16.21 7.19 56.56
N VAL A 555 16.05 6.28 55.59
CA VAL A 555 16.64 4.93 55.65
C VAL A 555 18.16 5.01 55.67
N TYR A 556 18.76 5.89 54.86
CA TYR A 556 20.19 6.13 54.85
C TYR A 556 20.68 6.64 56.21
N ASN A 557 19.99 7.63 56.79
CA ASN A 557 20.37 8.20 58.07
C ASN A 557 20.17 7.19 59.22
N PHE A 558 19.09 6.42 59.22
CA PHE A 558 18.84 5.37 60.21
C PHE A 558 19.90 4.26 60.14
N ARG A 559 20.27 3.82 58.92
CA ARG A 559 21.39 2.87 58.72
C ARG A 559 22.73 3.47 59.13
N ARG A 560 22.96 4.76 58.89
CA ARG A 560 24.16 5.48 59.33
C ARG A 560 24.24 5.47 60.87
N ILE A 561 23.18 5.86 61.55
CA ILE A 561 23.12 5.90 63.02
C ILE A 561 23.34 4.50 63.60
N ARG A 562 22.65 3.47 63.10
CA ARG A 562 22.88 2.08 63.57
C ARG A 562 24.30 1.57 63.32
N LYS A 563 24.96 1.99 62.24
CA LYS A 563 26.28 1.49 61.85
C LYS A 563 27.45 2.27 62.45
N TYR A 564 27.24 3.54 62.81
CA TYR A 564 28.30 4.44 63.31
C TYR A 564 28.08 4.94 64.73
N THR A 565 26.88 4.82 65.30
CA THR A 565 26.56 5.24 66.67
C THR A 565 26.47 4.03 67.65
N GLY A 566 27.03 2.88 67.25
CA GLY A 566 27.14 1.68 68.07
C GLY A 566 28.59 1.25 68.29
N LYS A 567 29.31 2.04 69.11
CA LYS A 567 30.39 1.66 70.04
C LYS A 567 30.82 2.93 70.80
N ILE A 568 30.08 3.24 71.85
CA ILE A 568 30.69 3.68 73.11
C ILE A 568 30.67 2.46 74.01
#